data_AF-A0A379U1A8-F1
#
_entry.id   AF-A0A379U1A8-F1
#
_cell.length_a   1.000
_cell.length_b   1.000
_cell.length_c   1.000
_cell.angle_alpha   90.00
_cell.angle_beta   90.00
_cell.angle_gamma   90.00
#
_symmetry.space_group_name_H-M   'P 1'
#
loop_
_entity.id
_entity.type
_entity.pdbx_description
1 polymer ?
#
loop_
_entity_poly.entity_id
_entity_poly.type
_entity_poly.pdbx_seq_one_letter_code
_entity_poly.pdbx_strand_id
1 'polypeptide(L)'
;MVNIPAQIHDLPTGADKNTLPSGVVQGRNDFGYAGFGGACPPPGDKPHRYQFTVWALNTATLPLDSEASGALVGFMLNAHVIAKAKFTATYGR
;
A
#
# COMPACT_ATOMS: atom_id res chain seq x y z
N MET A 1 0.29 -2.50 -1.58
CA MET A 1 0.94 -3.83 -1.50
C MET A 1 -0.03 -4.80 -0.87
N VAL A 2 -0.09 -6.03 -1.36
CA VAL A 2 -1.03 -7.08 -0.94
C VAL A 2 -0.33 -8.44 -0.88
N ASN A 3 -1.02 -9.45 -0.39
CA ASN A 3 -0.54 -10.84 -0.28
C ASN A 3 0.69 -10.97 0.63
N ILE A 4 0.75 -10.14 1.66
CA ILE A 4 1.76 -10.25 2.74
C ILE A 4 1.35 -11.43 3.63
N PRO A 5 2.22 -12.44 3.84
CA PRO A 5 1.94 -13.55 4.74
C PRO A 5 1.54 -13.07 6.14
N ALA A 6 0.56 -13.73 6.75
CA ALA A 6 -0.03 -13.31 8.03
C ALA A 6 0.97 -13.32 9.21
N GLN A 7 2.09 -14.02 9.08
CA GLN A 7 3.16 -14.11 10.06
C GLN A 7 4.11 -12.91 10.04
N ILE A 8 4.02 -12.04 9.02
CA ILE A 8 4.83 -10.84 8.90
C ILE A 8 4.11 -9.69 9.61
N HIS A 9 4.78 -9.10 10.61
CA HIS A 9 4.22 -8.04 11.44
C HIS A 9 4.96 -6.71 11.32
N ASP A 10 6.01 -6.66 10.50
CA ASP A 10 6.78 -5.47 10.20
C ASP A 10 7.15 -5.41 8.72
N LEU A 11 7.45 -4.19 8.25
CA LEU A 11 8.06 -3.96 6.95
C LEU A 11 9.30 -3.10 7.19
N PRO A 12 10.48 -3.51 6.72
CA PRO A 12 11.68 -2.70 6.84
C PRO A 12 11.52 -1.39 6.05
N THR A 13 12.26 -0.35 6.45
CA THR A 13 12.34 0.88 5.66
C THR A 13 12.83 0.57 4.26
N GLY A 14 12.13 1.09 3.24
CA GLY A 14 12.46 0.81 1.84
C GLY A 14 11.97 -0.55 1.32
N ALA A 15 11.10 -1.25 2.05
CA ALA A 15 10.53 -2.52 1.61
C ALA A 15 9.90 -2.41 0.21
N ASP A 16 10.29 -3.36 -0.65
CA ASP A 16 9.88 -3.53 -2.03
C ASP A 16 9.59 -5.02 -2.31
N LYS A 17 9.20 -5.35 -3.54
CA LYS A 17 8.95 -6.75 -3.93
C LYS A 17 10.18 -7.66 -3.85
N ASN A 18 11.39 -7.12 -3.82
CA ASN A 18 12.65 -7.89 -3.83
C ASN A 18 13.17 -8.16 -2.42
N THR A 19 12.79 -7.32 -1.46
CA THR A 19 13.13 -7.41 -0.04
C THR A 19 12.08 -8.17 0.77
N LEU A 20 10.91 -8.44 0.18
CA LEU A 20 9.81 -9.15 0.80
C LEU A 20 9.68 -10.59 0.29
N PRO A 21 9.05 -11.49 1.08
CA PRO A 21 8.85 -12.87 0.65
C PRO A 21 8.11 -13.01 -0.67
N SER A 22 8.34 -14.15 -1.33
CA SER A 22 7.67 -14.47 -2.59
C SER A 22 6.15 -14.44 -2.44
N GLY A 23 5.48 -13.99 -3.51
CA GLY A 23 4.01 -13.86 -3.54
C GLY A 23 3.48 -12.51 -3.07
N VAL A 24 4.30 -11.66 -2.45
CA VAL A 24 3.93 -10.27 -2.18
C VAL A 24 3.84 -9.48 -3.49
N VAL A 25 2.74 -8.74 -3.65
CA VAL A 25 2.47 -7.96 -4.86
C VAL A 25 2.34 -6.47 -4.53
N GLN A 26 3.03 -5.64 -5.29
CA GLN A 26 2.84 -4.19 -5.31
C GLN A 26 2.05 -3.82 -6.56
N GLY A 27 0.83 -3.29 -6.38
CA GLY A 27 0.05 -2.75 -7.50
C GLY A 27 0.60 -1.40 -7.99
N ARG A 28 0.07 -0.94 -9.12
CA ARG A 28 0.46 0.31 -9.77
C ARG A 28 0.00 1.52 -8.97
N ASN A 29 0.93 2.42 -8.66
CA ASN A 29 0.63 3.71 -8.04
C ASN A 29 0.30 4.79 -9.09
N ASP A 30 -0.11 5.97 -8.63
CA ASP A 30 -0.48 7.08 -9.52
C ASP A 30 0.73 7.75 -10.20
N PHE A 31 1.96 7.48 -9.76
CA PHE A 31 3.18 7.83 -10.50
C PHE A 31 3.44 6.91 -11.70
N GLY A 32 2.66 5.82 -11.82
CA GLY A 32 2.64 4.96 -13.00
C GLY A 32 3.48 3.70 -12.90
N TYR A 33 4.02 3.37 -11.73
CA TYR A 33 4.82 2.15 -11.51
C TYR A 33 4.36 1.38 -10.27
N ALA A 34 4.75 0.10 -10.18
CA ALA A 34 4.51 -0.73 -9.01
C ALA A 34 5.52 -0.44 -7.91
N GLY A 35 5.06 0.11 -6.78
CA GLY A 35 5.92 0.41 -5.63
C GLY A 35 5.49 1.64 -4.85
N PHE A 36 6.30 2.00 -3.86
CA PHE A 36 6.09 3.21 -3.06
C PHE A 36 6.54 4.46 -3.85
N GLY A 37 5.69 5.49 -3.86
CA GLY A 37 6.00 6.83 -4.34
C GLY A 37 5.87 7.83 -3.20
N GLY A 38 6.91 8.61 -2.96
CA GLY A 38 6.99 9.51 -1.81
C GLY A 38 6.12 10.76 -1.92
N ALA A 39 6.15 11.57 -0.86
CA ALA A 39 5.44 12.85 -0.81
C ALA A 39 6.05 13.87 -1.78
N CYS A 40 5.20 14.49 -2.61
CA CYS A 40 5.58 15.60 -3.49
C CYS A 40 4.41 16.59 -3.63
N PRO A 41 3.97 17.25 -2.54
CA PRO A 41 2.88 18.20 -2.59
C PRO A 41 3.30 19.46 -3.39
N PRO A 42 2.35 20.25 -3.94
CA PRO A 42 2.68 21.52 -4.60
C PRO A 42 3.37 22.51 -3.64
N PRO A 43 4.28 23.38 -4.13
CA PRO A 43 4.92 24.39 -3.30
C PRO A 43 3.89 25.38 -2.76
N GLY A 44 3.95 25.67 -1.45
CA GLY A 44 3.09 26.66 -0.80
C GLY A 44 1.65 26.20 -0.54
N ASP A 45 1.30 24.97 -0.90
CA ASP A 45 0.01 24.39 -0.49
C ASP A 45 0.04 24.02 1.00
N LYS A 46 -1.14 23.88 1.61
CA LYS A 46 -1.25 23.35 2.97
C LYS A 46 -0.59 21.97 3.04
N PRO A 47 0.00 21.56 4.18
CA PRO A 47 0.56 20.22 4.31
C PRO A 47 -0.46 19.14 3.90
N HIS A 48 -0.07 18.29 2.95
CA HIS A 48 -0.89 17.17 2.48
C HIS A 48 -0.91 16.08 3.54
N ARG A 49 -1.98 15.27 3.54
CA ARG A 49 -2.16 14.14 4.47
C ARG A 49 -1.85 12.84 3.74
N TYR A 50 -0.86 12.11 4.23
CA TYR A 50 -0.45 10.81 3.71
C TYR A 50 -0.95 9.72 4.66
N GLN A 51 -1.94 8.96 4.21
CA GLN A 51 -2.58 7.91 5.00
C GLN A 51 -1.88 6.57 4.77
N PHE A 52 -1.22 6.07 5.82
CA PHE A 52 -0.62 4.74 5.82
C PHE A 52 -1.57 3.80 6.53
N THR A 53 -2.06 2.78 5.82
CA THR A 53 -3.08 1.87 6.33
C THR A 53 -2.63 0.43 6.18
N VAL A 54 -2.69 -0.32 7.28
CA VAL A 54 -2.55 -1.78 7.29
C VAL A 54 -3.94 -2.39 7.31
N TRP A 55 -4.14 -3.41 6.47
CA TRP A 55 -5.42 -4.09 6.27
C TRP A 55 -5.25 -5.56 6.64
N ALA A 56 -6.02 -6.04 7.61
CA ALA A 56 -6.15 -7.47 7.88
C ALA A 56 -7.31 -8.01 7.03
N LEU A 57 -7.06 -9.12 6.31
CA LEU A 57 -8.00 -9.69 5.36
C LEU A 57 -8.43 -11.11 5.78
N ASN A 58 -9.63 -11.53 5.39
CA ASN A 58 -10.13 -12.89 5.57
C ASN A 58 -9.72 -13.88 4.47
N THR A 59 -8.85 -13.46 3.55
CA THR A 59 -8.32 -14.29 2.46
C THR A 59 -6.79 -14.22 2.48
N ALA A 60 -6.15 -15.35 2.15
CA ALA A 60 -4.69 -15.44 2.10
C ALA A 60 -4.12 -14.70 0.87
N THR A 61 -4.86 -14.67 -0.23
CA THR A 61 -4.40 -14.08 -1.50
C THR A 61 -5.51 -13.29 -2.20
N LEU A 62 -5.10 -12.28 -2.94
CA LEU A 62 -5.88 -11.54 -3.92
C LEU A 62 -5.27 -11.78 -5.32
N PRO A 63 -6.09 -12.01 -6.35
CA PRO A 63 -5.64 -12.21 -7.73
C PRO A 63 -5.27 -10.86 -8.38
N LEU A 64 -4.17 -10.27 -7.93
CA LEU A 64 -3.68 -8.97 -8.36
C LEU A 64 -2.22 -9.07 -8.80
N ASP A 65 -1.83 -8.24 -9.75
CA ASP A 65 -0.47 -8.14 -10.29
C ASP A 65 0.07 -6.70 -10.17
N SER A 66 1.18 -6.41 -10.85
CA SER A 66 1.82 -5.09 -10.84
C SER A 66 1.02 -4.00 -11.54
N GLU A 67 0.08 -4.36 -12.42
CA GLU A 67 -0.72 -3.42 -13.19
C GLU A 67 -2.03 -3.05 -12.50
N ALA A 68 -2.40 -3.78 -11.45
CA ALA A 68 -3.59 -3.50 -10.64
C ALA A 68 -3.57 -2.06 -10.12
N SER A 69 -4.57 -1.27 -10.52
CA SER A 69 -4.72 0.11 -10.07
C SER A 69 -5.00 0.21 -8.57
N GLY A 70 -4.68 1.36 -7.97
CA GLY A 70 -5.03 1.63 -6.56
C GLY A 70 -6.52 1.44 -6.27
N ALA A 71 -7.40 1.76 -7.24
CA ALA A 71 -8.84 1.55 -7.11
C ALA A 71 -9.24 0.07 -7.12
N LEU A 72 -8.66 -0.74 -8.01
CA LEU A 72 -8.91 -2.19 -8.03
C LEU A 72 -8.40 -2.87 -6.76
N VAL A 73 -7.19 -2.51 -6.31
CA VAL A 73 -6.65 -2.96 -5.02
C VAL A 73 -7.62 -2.58 -3.90
N GLY A 74 -8.06 -1.32 -3.85
CA GLY A 74 -9.01 -0.84 -2.86
C GLY A 74 -10.36 -1.58 -2.87
N PHE A 75 -10.90 -1.89 -4.05
CA PHE A 75 -12.12 -2.68 -4.21
C PHE A 75 -11.96 -4.07 -3.56
N MET A 76 -10.89 -4.79 -3.91
CA MET A 76 -10.61 -6.13 -3.37
C MET A 76 -10.33 -6.11 -1.87
N LEU A 77 -9.59 -5.11 -1.37
CA LEU A 77 -9.35 -4.93 0.06
C LEU A 77 -10.68 -4.76 0.83
N ASN A 78 -11.59 -3.93 0.34
CA ASN A 78 -12.85 -3.69 1.03
C ASN A 78 -13.79 -4.92 1.01
N ALA A 79 -13.69 -5.77 -0.02
CA ALA A 79 -14.46 -7.03 -0.07
C ALA A 79 -14.01 -8.07 0.97
N HIS A 80 -12.74 -7.99 1.41
CA HIS A 80 -12.12 -9.02 2.26
C HIS A 80 -11.66 -8.52 3.63
N VAL A 81 -11.84 -7.24 3.95
CA VAL A 81 -11.29 -6.66 5.18
C VAL A 81 -12.02 -7.14 6.43
N ILE A 82 -11.24 -7.49 7.45
CA ILE A 82 -11.72 -7.79 8.81
C ILE A 82 -11.31 -6.72 9.82
N ALA A 83 -10.17 -6.06 9.61
CA ALA A 83 -9.70 -4.95 10.45
C ALA A 83 -8.77 -4.01 9.69
N LYS A 84 -8.64 -2.77 10.16
CA LYS A 84 -7.74 -1.76 9.61
C LYS A 84 -7.06 -1.01 10.75
N ALA A 85 -5.77 -0.72 10.59
CA ALA A 85 -5.05 0.24 11.42
C ALA A 85 -4.48 1.33 10.51
N LYS A 86 -4.60 2.59 10.90
CA LYS A 86 -4.17 3.74 10.10
C LYS A 86 -3.43 4.75 10.95
N PHE A 87 -2.33 5.24 10.42
CA PHE A 87 -1.75 6.51 10.87
C PHE A 87 -1.70 7.50 9.70
N THR A 88 -1.60 8.78 10.01
CA THR A 88 -1.51 9.85 9.01
C THR A 88 -0.27 10.68 9.29
N ALA A 89 0.61 10.76 8.30
CA ALA A 89 1.73 11.70 8.31
C ALA A 89 1.36 12.94 7.48
N THR A 90 2.01 14.06 7.75
CA THR A 90 1.81 15.31 6.99
C THR A 90 3.13 15.79 6.44
N TYR A 91 3.11 16.34 5.22
CA TYR A 91 4.27 16.98 4.60
C TYR A 91 3.80 18.15 3.72
N GLY A 92 4.56 19.25 3.75
CA GLY A 92 4.41 20.42 2.88
C GLY A 92 5.76 20.80 2.30
N ARG A 93 5.78 21.49 1.14
CA ARG A 93 7.00 21.96 0.49
C ARG A 93 6.91 23.43 0.13
#